data_AF-A0A839U914-F1
#
_entry.id   AF-A0A839U914-F1
#
_cell.length_a   1.000
_cell.length_b   1.000
_cell.length_c   1.000
_cell.angle_alpha   90.00
_cell.angle_beta   90.00
_cell.angle_gamma   90.00
#
_symmetry.space_group_name_H-M   'P 1'
#
loop_
_entity.id
_entity.type
_entity.pdbx_description
1 polymer ?
#
loop_
_entity_poly.entity_id
_entity_poly.type
_entity_poly.pdbx_seq_one_letter_code
_entity_poly.pdbx_strand_id
1 'polypeptide(L)'
;MDYKKNLSDPVAKRTLLAQCISDFNRQSQNKRANMAVVMRISEKDAPSVFCKRLIDGIASGRITTSEVETTNSQRVSPKVLKVILGQ
;
A
#
# COMPACT_ATOMS: atom_id res chain seq x y z
N MET A 1 -11.00 14.08 -2.10
CA MET A 1 -11.57 13.08 -1.17
C MET A 1 -10.68 13.03 0.07
N ASP A 2 -11.23 13.20 1.27
CA ASP A 2 -10.46 13.06 2.51
C ASP A 2 -10.32 11.56 2.86
N TYR A 3 -9.25 10.95 2.34
CA TYR A 3 -8.97 9.54 2.56
C TYR A 3 -8.80 9.19 4.05
N LYS A 4 -8.35 10.14 4.87
CA LYS A 4 -8.16 9.91 6.30
C LYS A 4 -9.49 9.72 7.01
N LYS A 5 -10.51 10.50 6.64
CA LYS A 5 -11.88 10.34 7.15
C LYS A 5 -12.48 8.99 6.78
N ASN A 6 -12.26 8.52 5.55
CA ASN A 6 -12.78 7.23 5.07
C ASN A 6 -12.03 6.03 5.68
N LEU A 7 -10.77 6.18 6.08
CA LEU A 7 -9.99 5.09 6.68
C LEU A 7 -10.26 4.88 8.19
N SER A 8 -10.91 5.86 8.83
CA SER A 8 -11.39 5.75 10.21
C SER A 8 -12.68 4.95 10.33
N ASP A 9 -13.45 4.79 9.25
CA ASP A 9 -14.61 3.90 9.18
C ASP A 9 -14.15 2.46 8.88
N PRO A 10 -14.42 1.48 9.76
CA PRO A 10 -14.05 0.08 9.54
C PRO A 10 -14.60 -0.52 8.24
N VAL A 11 -15.78 -0.10 7.78
CA VAL A 11 -16.39 -0.63 6.56
C VAL A 11 -15.66 -0.08 5.34
N ALA A 12 -15.52 1.24 5.24
CA ALA A 12 -14.76 1.87 4.17
C ALA A 12 -13.29 1.40 4.13
N LYS A 13 -12.64 1.20 5.28
CA LYS A 13 -11.29 0.64 5.36
C LYS A 13 -11.20 -0.76 4.75
N ARG A 14 -12.15 -1.65 5.07
CA ARG A 14 -12.20 -3.02 4.51
C ARG A 14 -12.43 -3.00 2.99
N THR A 15 -13.33 -2.14 2.52
CA THR A 15 -13.60 -1.97 1.09
C THR A 15 -12.35 -1.50 0.33
N LEU A 16 -11.66 -0.48 0.86
CA LEU A 16 -10.42 0.03 0.28
C LEU A 16 -9.30 -1.02 0.26
N LEU A 17 -9.19 -1.84 1.32
CA LEU A 17 -8.23 -2.94 1.37
C LEU A 17 -8.53 -4.00 0.30
N ALA A 18 -9.78 -4.43 0.18
CA ALA A 18 -10.18 -5.41 -0.84
C ALA A 18 -9.92 -4.89 -2.26
N GLN A 19 -10.26 -3.62 -2.51
CA GLN A 19 -10.02 -2.98 -3.80
C GLN A 19 -8.52 -2.92 -4.12
N CYS A 20 -7.69 -2.44 -3.19
CA CYS A 20 -6.25 -2.39 -3.37
C CYS A 20 -5.66 -3.77 -3.71
N ILE A 21 -6.06 -4.82 -2.98
CA ILE A 21 -5.59 -6.19 -3.22
C ILE A 21 -5.99 -6.66 -4.61
N SER A 22 -7.24 -6.41 -5.03
CA SER A 22 -7.71 -6.73 -6.39
C SER A 22 -6.87 -6.03 -7.46
N ASP A 23 -6.63 -4.73 -7.32
CA ASP A 23 -5.86 -3.95 -8.31
C ASP A 23 -4.38 -4.36 -8.36
N PHE A 24 -3.81 -4.70 -7.20
CA PHE A 24 -2.46 -5.24 -7.11
C PHE A 24 -2.37 -6.62 -7.78
N ASN A 25 -3.35 -7.48 -7.57
CA ASN A 25 -3.41 -8.80 -8.23
C ASN A 25 -3.51 -8.70 -9.75
N ARG A 26 -4.11 -7.62 -10.29
CA ARG A 26 -4.16 -7.35 -11.73
C ARG A 26 -2.82 -6.91 -12.33
N GLN A 27 -1.82 -6.57 -11.52
CA GLN A 27 -0.48 -6.25 -12.02
C GLN A 27 0.20 -7.49 -12.61
N SER A 28 1.22 -7.28 -13.46
CA SER A 28 1.99 -8.40 -14.01
C SER A 28 2.70 -9.19 -12.91
N GLN A 29 2.95 -10.48 -13.15
CA GLN A 29 3.67 -11.34 -12.22
C GLN A 29 5.04 -10.76 -11.83
N ASN A 30 5.77 -10.22 -12.80
CA ASN A 30 7.06 -9.57 -12.58
C ASN A 30 6.95 -8.40 -11.58
N LYS A 31 5.93 -7.54 -11.71
CA LYS A 31 5.71 -6.45 -10.74
C LYS A 31 5.41 -6.98 -9.33
N ARG A 32 4.60 -8.04 -9.22
CA ARG A 32 4.28 -8.66 -7.92
C ARG A 32 5.53 -9.28 -7.28
N ALA A 33 6.33 -9.99 -8.07
CA ALA A 33 7.60 -10.59 -7.64
C ALA A 33 8.61 -9.53 -7.17
N ASN A 34 8.81 -8.46 -7.95
CA ASN A 34 9.72 -7.38 -7.58
C ASN A 34 9.30 -6.70 -6.27
N MET A 35 8.00 -6.48 -6.08
CA MET A 35 7.51 -5.91 -4.82
C MET A 35 7.74 -6.86 -3.64
N ALA A 36 7.53 -8.17 -3.83
CA ALA A 36 7.79 -9.18 -2.80
C ALA A 36 9.27 -9.16 -2.35
N VAL A 37 10.20 -9.02 -3.30
CA VAL A 37 11.64 -8.86 -3.05
C VAL A 37 11.92 -7.60 -2.24
N VAL A 38 11.40 -6.45 -2.68
CA VAL A 38 11.56 -5.17 -1.96
C VAL A 38 11.05 -5.29 -0.52
N MET A 39 9.90 -5.91 -0.34
CA MET A 39 9.24 -6.07 0.95
C MET A 39 9.78 -7.21 1.81
N ARG A 40 10.68 -8.06 1.26
CA ARG A 40 11.24 -9.26 1.90
C ARG A 40 10.17 -10.23 2.39
N ILE A 41 9.15 -10.47 1.56
CA ILE A 41 8.04 -11.38 1.82
C ILE A 41 7.80 -12.31 0.63
N SER A 42 6.94 -13.31 0.80
CA SER A 42 6.57 -14.20 -0.30
C SER A 42 5.71 -13.48 -1.35
N GLU A 43 5.81 -13.89 -2.62
CA GLU A 43 5.02 -13.29 -3.71
C GLU A 43 3.51 -13.40 -3.48
N LYS A 44 3.06 -14.53 -2.90
CA LYS A 44 1.64 -14.75 -2.57
C LYS A 44 1.11 -13.77 -1.52
N ASP A 45 1.98 -13.31 -0.61
CA ASP A 45 1.59 -12.41 0.48
C ASP A 45 1.78 -10.93 0.09
N ALA A 46 2.51 -10.65 -1.00
CA ALA A 46 2.82 -9.28 -1.41
C ALA A 46 1.58 -8.39 -1.58
N PRO A 47 0.51 -8.81 -2.27
CA PRO A 47 -0.68 -7.97 -2.44
C PRO A 47 -1.34 -7.60 -1.11
N SER A 48 -1.53 -8.58 -0.23
CA SER A 48 -2.24 -8.40 1.04
C SER A 48 -1.42 -7.57 2.03
N VAL A 49 -0.13 -7.87 2.17
CA VAL A 49 0.77 -7.18 3.10
C VAL A 49 1.02 -5.75 2.64
N PHE A 50 1.22 -5.52 1.33
CA PHE A 50 1.43 -4.18 0.78
C PHE A 50 0.24 -3.28 1.05
N CYS A 51 -0.96 -3.71 0.63
CA CYS A 51 -2.17 -2.92 0.76
C CYS A 51 -2.52 -2.65 2.22
N LYS A 52 -2.32 -3.64 3.11
CA LYS A 52 -2.52 -3.47 4.55
C LYS A 52 -1.59 -2.40 5.11
N ARG A 53 -0.27 -2.51 4.85
CA ARG A 53 0.73 -1.56 5.36
C ARG A 53 0.45 -0.15 4.86
N LEU A 54 0.14 0.00 3.57
CA LEU A 54 -0.18 1.29 2.96
C LEU A 54 -1.40 1.95 3.62
N ILE A 55 -2.49 1.21 3.74
CA ILE A 55 -3.74 1.70 4.32
C ILE A 55 -3.55 2.03 5.82
N ASP A 56 -2.88 1.17 6.57
CA ASP A 56 -2.59 1.42 7.99
C ASP A 56 -1.68 2.64 8.16
N GLY A 57 -0.71 2.84 7.26
CA GLY A 57 0.15 4.01 7.24
C GLY A 57 -0.61 5.32 7.01
N ILE A 58 -1.59 5.32 6.11
CA ILE A 58 -2.45 6.49 5.86
C ILE A 58 -3.40 6.71 7.04
N ALA A 59 -4.04 5.65 7.54
CA ALA A 59 -4.99 5.72 8.65
C ALA A 59 -4.32 6.24 9.94
N SER A 60 -3.10 5.80 10.21
CA SER A 60 -2.30 6.28 11.35
C SER A 60 -1.66 7.66 11.13
N GLY A 61 -1.73 8.21 9.92
CA GLY A 61 -1.10 9.47 9.56
C GLY A 61 0.43 9.43 9.43
N ARG A 62 1.04 8.23 9.39
CA ARG A 62 2.48 8.06 9.11
C ARG A 62 2.85 8.49 7.69
N ILE A 63 1.89 8.39 6.77
CA ILE A 63 1.98 8.91 5.40
C ILE A 63 0.67 9.59 4.99
N THR A 64 0.74 10.50 4.02
CA THR A 64 -0.44 11.12 3.38
C THR A 64 -0.71 10.49 2.01
N THR A 65 -1.90 10.69 1.47
CA THR A 65 -2.20 10.25 0.10
C THR A 65 -1.38 10.99 -0.95
N SER A 66 -1.05 12.25 -0.72
CA SER A 66 -0.15 13.00 -1.61
C SER A 66 1.27 12.43 -1.63
N GLU A 67 1.78 11.91 -0.51
CA GLU A 67 3.08 11.21 -0.46
C GLU A 67 3.05 9.88 -1.25
N VAL A 68 1.87 9.26 -1.37
CA VAL A 68 1.66 8.05 -2.19
C VAL A 68 1.52 8.41 -3.68
N GLU A 69 0.76 9.44 -4.04
CA GLU A 69 0.57 9.88 -5.42
C GLU A 69 1.87 10.40 -6.06
N THR A 70 2.74 11.02 -5.26
CA THR A 70 4.06 11.45 -5.69
C THR A 70 5.07 10.31 -5.79
N THR A 71 4.73 9.11 -5.29
CA THR A 71 5.54 7.91 -5.44
C THR A 71 5.27 7.29 -6.81
N ASN A 72 6.29 7.30 -7.67
CA ASN A 72 6.25 6.69 -9.00
C ASN A 72 7.49 5.83 -9.24
N SER A 73 7.58 5.22 -10.43
CA SER A 73 8.69 4.34 -10.81
C SER A 73 10.08 5.01 -10.81
N GLN A 74 10.15 6.34 -10.76
CA GLN A 74 11.40 7.10 -10.74
C GLN A 74 11.73 7.69 -9.36
N ARG A 75 10.73 7.87 -8.49
CA ARG A 75 10.93 8.47 -7.17
C ARG A 75 9.95 7.85 -6.18
N VAL A 76 10.49 7.07 -5.24
CA VAL A 76 9.72 6.52 -4.11
C VAL A 76 9.95 7.40 -2.89
N SER A 77 8.87 7.86 -2.26
CA SER A 77 8.98 8.62 -1.00
C SER A 77 9.63 7.74 0.08
N PRO A 78 10.71 8.19 0.76
CA PRO A 78 11.35 7.42 1.82
C PRO A 78 10.41 7.04 2.96
N LYS A 79 9.42 7.89 3.26
CA LYS A 79 8.39 7.59 4.28
C LYS A 79 7.47 6.47 3.84
N VAL A 80 7.02 6.50 2.58
CA VAL A 80 6.18 5.45 1.99
C VAL A 80 6.94 4.13 1.95
N LEU A 81 8.23 4.16 1.59
CA LEU A 81 9.07 2.98 1.62
C LEU A 81 9.18 2.38 3.03
N LYS A 82 9.42 3.21 4.07
CA LYS A 82 9.45 2.73 5.47
C LYS A 82 8.15 2.03 5.86
N VAL A 83 6.99 2.63 5.54
CA VAL A 83 5.68 2.02 5.81
C VAL A 83 5.53 0.68 5.11
N ILE A 84 5.87 0.60 3.82
CA ILE A 84 5.76 -0.63 3.02
C ILE A 84 6.74 -1.70 3.52
N LEU A 85 7.90 -1.32 4.03
CA LEU A 85 8.86 -2.22 4.67
C LEU A 85 8.45 -2.64 6.09
N GLY A 86 7.47 -1.98 6.69
CA GLY A 86 7.04 -2.22 8.07
C GLY A 86 8.00 -1.66 9.12
N GLN A 87 8.76 -0.63 8.77
CA GLN A 87 9.70 0.10 9.64
C GLN A 87 9.07 1.39 10.19
#